data_AF-K0C657-F1
#
_entry.id   AF-K0C657-F1
#
_cell.length_a   1.000
_cell.length_b   1.000
_cell.length_c   1.000
_cell.angle_alpha   90.00
_cell.angle_beta   90.00
_cell.angle_gamma   90.00
#
_symmetry.space_group_name_H-M   'P 1'
#
loop_
_entity.id
_entity.type
_entity.pdbx_description
1 polymer ?
#
loop_
_entity_poly.entity_id
_entity_poly.type
_entity_poly.pdbx_seq_one_letter_code
_entity_poly.pdbx_strand_id
1 'polypeptide(L)'
;MKSELSKAVLQKLSNGGAFFFMFSKFLLRLDCKDFTLGVMYQSLMQVLALIAALLPIKILLFLAPNRPVPEVVADFFHNKEEFVIFLCVCMFIFMCLAYWFSKLVTKIAEKKVRKIVAKSKEDNIKIKEVTSIVNTCMLVCSSSVLFILFVGFELVVYRDLVYILLVVLLVSFTVLLAEKNGKLSVFQAKVVPPYKLFRGIARFLFIGSFLFIVYDVLVNEVNRSFIELIVGLVLIRQSSMLVASVCSSLVKLDKPLNLMFKLGVPK
;
A
#
# COMPACT_ATOMS: atom_id res chain seq x y z
N MET A 1 -3.12 5.55 38.92
CA MET A 1 -2.15 6.13 37.96
C MET A 1 -2.05 5.42 36.59
N LYS A 2 -2.48 4.16 36.40
CA LYS A 2 -2.50 3.47 35.08
C LYS A 2 -3.67 3.85 34.15
N SER A 3 -4.82 4.31 34.67
CA SER A 3 -6.03 4.58 33.87
C SER A 3 -6.00 5.91 33.11
N GLU A 4 -5.35 6.94 33.65
CA GLU A 4 -5.21 8.24 32.98
C GLU A 4 -4.24 8.18 31.80
N LEU A 5 -3.18 7.36 31.90
CA LEU A 5 -2.23 7.13 30.82
C LEU A 5 -2.92 6.46 29.61
N SER A 6 -3.85 5.53 29.84
CA SER A 6 -4.63 4.88 28.79
C SER A 6 -5.57 5.87 28.08
N LYS A 7 -6.23 6.77 28.82
CA LYS A 7 -7.11 7.80 28.25
C LYS A 7 -6.32 8.84 27.45
N ALA A 8 -5.20 9.32 27.97
CA ALA A 8 -4.33 10.25 27.26
C ALA A 8 -3.71 9.63 25.99
N VAL A 9 -3.40 8.33 26.02
CA VAL A 9 -2.91 7.55 24.87
C VAL A 9 -4.00 7.42 23.80
N LEU A 10 -5.24 7.09 24.17
CA LEU A 10 -6.40 7.07 23.28
C LEU A 10 -6.68 8.45 22.67
N GLN A 11 -6.46 9.53 23.43
CA GLN A 11 -6.73 10.90 23.01
C GLN A 11 -5.67 11.47 22.05
N LYS A 12 -4.39 11.12 22.21
CA LYS A 12 -3.35 11.42 21.20
C LYS A 12 -3.57 10.63 19.89
N LEU A 13 -4.02 9.37 20.00
CA LEU A 13 -4.40 8.54 18.85
C LEU A 13 -5.60 9.14 18.10
N SER A 14 -6.58 9.63 18.87
CA SER A 14 -7.73 10.38 18.38
C SER A 14 -7.27 11.62 17.60
N ASN A 15 -6.32 12.42 18.09
CA ASN A 15 -5.94 13.68 17.42
C ASN A 15 -5.22 13.49 16.06
N GLY A 16 -4.26 12.55 15.95
CA GLY A 16 -3.53 12.30 14.69
C GLY A 16 -4.34 11.50 13.66
N GLY A 17 -5.13 10.51 14.13
CA GLY A 17 -6.10 9.81 13.29
C GLY A 17 -7.24 10.73 12.84
N ALA A 18 -7.77 11.56 13.75
CA ALA A 18 -8.76 12.57 13.43
C ALA A 18 -8.24 13.57 12.42
N PHE A 19 -6.95 13.95 12.44
CA PHE A 19 -6.38 14.77 11.36
C PHE A 19 -6.52 14.08 10.01
N PHE A 20 -6.12 12.82 9.86
CA PHE A 20 -6.29 12.11 8.57
C PHE A 20 -7.77 12.00 8.17
N PHE A 21 -8.65 11.62 9.10
CA PHE A 21 -10.08 11.46 8.81
C PHE A 21 -10.77 12.79 8.50
N MET A 22 -10.50 13.85 9.27
CA MET A 22 -11.03 15.20 9.02
C MET A 22 -10.46 15.78 7.72
N PHE A 23 -9.17 15.60 7.42
CA PHE A 23 -8.56 16.08 6.19
C PHE A 23 -9.11 15.33 4.97
N SER A 24 -9.23 14.01 5.06
CA SER A 24 -9.83 13.19 4.00
C SER A 24 -11.28 13.59 3.76
N LYS A 25 -12.07 13.76 4.82
CA LYS A 25 -13.46 14.25 4.75
C LYS A 25 -13.55 15.65 4.15
N PHE A 26 -12.60 16.53 4.47
CA PHE A 26 -12.48 17.85 3.87
C PHE A 26 -12.16 17.78 2.37
N LEU A 27 -11.20 16.95 1.96
CA LEU A 27 -10.85 16.72 0.55
C LEU A 27 -12.00 16.12 -0.27
N LEU A 28 -12.77 15.21 0.35
CA LEU A 28 -13.99 14.63 -0.21
C LEU A 28 -15.08 15.69 -0.37
N ARG A 29 -15.31 16.54 0.64
CA ARG A 29 -16.29 17.64 0.56
C ARG A 29 -15.90 18.72 -0.44
N LEU A 30 -14.61 18.97 -0.62
CA LEU A 30 -14.11 19.95 -1.59
C LEU A 30 -14.33 19.50 -3.03
N ASP A 31 -14.01 18.25 -3.35
CA ASP A 31 -14.14 17.71 -4.70
C ASP A 31 -14.15 16.18 -4.69
N CYS A 32 -15.34 15.61 -4.43
CA CYS A 32 -15.54 14.17 -4.26
C CYS A 32 -15.20 13.39 -5.53
N LYS A 33 -15.61 13.90 -6.70
CA LYS A 33 -15.42 13.23 -7.99
C LYS A 33 -13.94 13.16 -8.35
N ASP A 34 -13.23 14.29 -8.31
CA ASP A 34 -11.79 14.30 -8.63
C ASP A 34 -10.97 13.57 -7.54
N PHE A 35 -11.43 13.55 -6.28
CA PHE A 35 -10.78 12.76 -5.22
C PHE A 35 -10.88 11.26 -5.48
N THR A 36 -12.09 10.79 -5.72
CA THR A 36 -12.36 9.36 -5.94
C THR A 36 -11.66 8.88 -7.21
N LEU A 37 -11.70 9.67 -8.30
CA LEU A 37 -10.93 9.39 -9.51
C LEU A 37 -9.43 9.32 -9.24
N GLY A 38 -8.90 10.27 -8.46
CA GLY A 38 -7.49 10.26 -8.08
C GLY A 38 -7.10 9.00 -7.27
N VAL A 39 -7.94 8.57 -6.33
CA VAL A 39 -7.73 7.34 -5.55
C VAL A 39 -7.80 6.10 -6.45
N MET A 40 -8.74 6.06 -7.39
CA MET A 40 -8.89 4.96 -8.35
C MET A 40 -7.68 4.87 -9.29
N TYR A 41 -7.23 5.99 -9.88
CA TYR A 41 -6.05 6.00 -10.74
C TYR A 41 -4.77 5.65 -9.98
N GLN A 42 -4.64 6.10 -8.72
CA GLN A 42 -3.53 5.71 -7.87
C GLN A 42 -3.55 4.21 -7.58
N SER A 43 -4.73 3.64 -7.33
CA SER A 43 -4.90 2.20 -7.13
C SER A 43 -4.54 1.41 -8.39
N LEU A 44 -5.00 1.87 -9.56
CA LEU A 44 -4.70 1.26 -10.86
C LEU A 44 -3.20 1.31 -11.17
N MET A 45 -2.55 2.44 -10.89
CA MET A 45 -1.08 2.57 -11.01
C MET A 45 -0.35 1.55 -10.13
N GLN A 46 -0.81 1.35 -8.88
CA GLN A 46 -0.22 0.37 -7.96
C GLN A 46 -0.40 -1.07 -8.48
N VAL A 47 -1.56 -1.42 -9.04
CA VAL A 47 -1.82 -2.74 -9.66
C VAL A 47 -0.97 -2.95 -10.91
N LEU A 48 -0.86 -1.96 -11.80
CA LEU A 48 -0.04 -2.05 -13.01
C LEU A 48 1.44 -2.20 -12.68
N ALA A 49 1.94 -1.44 -11.70
CA ALA A 49 3.32 -1.56 -11.22
C ALA A 49 3.59 -2.95 -10.63
N LEU A 50 2.61 -3.53 -9.92
CA LEU A 50 2.70 -4.89 -9.42
C LEU A 50 2.80 -5.92 -10.56
N ILE A 51 1.90 -5.85 -11.54
CA ILE A 51 1.88 -6.75 -12.69
C ILE A 51 3.22 -6.65 -13.44
N ALA A 52 3.68 -5.43 -13.71
CA ALA A 52 4.97 -5.18 -14.34
C ALA A 52 6.16 -5.72 -13.53
N ALA A 53 6.10 -5.70 -12.20
CA ALA A 53 7.16 -6.26 -11.34
C ALA A 53 7.16 -7.80 -11.26
N LEU A 54 6.00 -8.44 -11.48
CA LEU A 54 5.87 -9.91 -11.47
C LEU A 54 6.13 -10.55 -12.83
N LEU A 55 5.87 -9.81 -13.92
CA LEU A 55 6.07 -10.26 -15.29
C LEU A 55 7.49 -10.78 -15.58
N PRO A 56 8.58 -10.08 -15.20
CA PRO A 56 9.95 -10.57 -15.42
C PRO A 56 10.20 -11.95 -14.80
N ILE A 57 9.65 -12.21 -13.61
CA ILE A 57 9.81 -13.48 -12.92
C ILE A 57 9.07 -14.58 -13.69
N LYS A 58 7.84 -14.31 -14.17
CA LYS A 58 7.10 -15.26 -15.02
C LYS A 58 7.80 -15.49 -16.36
N ILE A 59 8.30 -14.44 -17.00
CA ILE A 59 9.05 -14.51 -18.26
C ILE A 59 10.28 -15.42 -18.10
N LEU A 60 11.07 -15.23 -17.03
CA LEU A 60 12.22 -16.09 -16.72
C LEU A 60 11.83 -17.54 -16.46
N LEU A 61 10.71 -17.78 -15.77
CA LEU A 61 10.21 -19.14 -15.55
C LEU A 61 9.79 -19.82 -16.86
N PHE A 62 9.21 -19.07 -17.80
CA PHE A 62 8.86 -19.59 -19.13
C PHE A 62 10.04 -19.67 -20.09
N LEU A 63 11.15 -18.97 -19.84
CA LEU A 63 12.40 -19.16 -20.60
C LEU A 63 13.06 -20.53 -20.33
N ALA A 64 12.77 -21.18 -19.20
CA ALA A 64 13.33 -22.49 -18.88
C ALA A 64 12.85 -23.56 -19.88
N PRO A 65 13.74 -24.37 -20.49
CA PRO A 65 13.40 -25.25 -21.62
C PRO A 65 12.29 -26.25 -21.29
N ASN A 66 12.28 -26.78 -20.06
CA ASN A 66 11.39 -27.88 -19.66
C ASN A 66 10.00 -27.44 -19.16
N ARG A 67 9.68 -26.14 -19.17
CA ARG A 67 8.32 -25.69 -18.81
C ARG A 67 7.41 -25.63 -20.05
N PRO A 68 6.30 -26.37 -20.08
CA PRO A 68 5.29 -26.24 -21.12
C PRO A 68 4.52 -24.92 -20.98
N VAL A 69 3.99 -24.42 -22.10
CA VAL A 69 3.05 -23.30 -22.12
C VAL A 69 1.74 -23.77 -21.48
N PRO A 70 1.07 -22.97 -20.62
CA PRO A 70 -0.21 -23.37 -20.05
C PRO A 70 -1.23 -23.60 -21.17
N GLU A 71 -2.02 -24.67 -21.07
CA GLU A 71 -2.98 -25.09 -22.12
C GLU A 71 -3.95 -23.96 -22.51
N VAL A 72 -4.39 -23.16 -21.54
CA VAL A 72 -5.30 -22.00 -21.75
C VAL A 72 -4.72 -20.96 -22.70
N VAL A 73 -3.39 -20.91 -22.85
CA VAL A 73 -2.70 -19.98 -23.75
C VAL A 73 -2.12 -20.66 -24.99
N ALA A 74 -2.13 -22.00 -25.03
CA ALA A 74 -1.65 -22.77 -26.16
C ALA A 74 -2.50 -22.55 -27.43
N ASP A 75 -3.80 -22.25 -27.25
CA ASP A 75 -4.70 -21.91 -28.37
C ASP A 75 -4.39 -20.55 -29.02
N PHE A 76 -3.69 -19.67 -28.30
CA PHE A 76 -3.41 -18.30 -28.74
C PHE A 76 -2.00 -18.10 -29.28
N PHE A 77 -1.05 -18.98 -28.93
CA PHE A 77 0.35 -18.87 -29.33
C PHE A 77 0.83 -20.19 -29.90
N HIS A 78 1.35 -20.15 -31.13
CA HIS A 78 1.82 -21.36 -31.81
C HIS A 78 3.14 -21.86 -31.22
N ASN A 79 3.97 -20.93 -30.76
CA ASN A 79 5.26 -21.24 -30.15
C ASN A 79 5.47 -20.54 -28.81
N LYS A 80 6.23 -21.19 -27.94
CA LYS A 80 6.65 -20.68 -26.63
C LYS A 80 7.38 -19.34 -26.71
N GLU A 81 8.19 -19.14 -27.75
CA GLU A 81 8.93 -17.90 -27.97
C GLU A 81 8.00 -16.72 -28.24
N GLU A 82 6.94 -16.92 -29.01
CA GLU A 82 5.93 -15.89 -29.29
C GLU A 82 5.20 -15.47 -28.02
N PHE A 83 4.85 -16.42 -27.15
CA PHE A 83 4.24 -16.14 -25.85
C PHE A 83 5.18 -15.34 -24.94
N VAL A 84 6.47 -15.69 -24.90
CA VAL A 84 7.47 -14.95 -24.11
C VAL A 84 7.65 -13.52 -24.63
N ILE A 85 7.74 -13.33 -25.95
CA ILE A 85 7.83 -12.01 -26.59
C ILE A 85 6.57 -11.19 -26.28
N PHE A 86 5.39 -11.79 -26.36
CA PHE A 86 4.13 -11.15 -26.01
C PHE A 86 4.13 -10.67 -24.55
N LEU A 87 4.57 -11.50 -23.60
CA LEU A 87 4.68 -11.11 -22.20
C LEU A 87 5.65 -9.93 -21.99
N CYS A 88 6.77 -9.89 -22.73
CA CYS A 88 7.70 -8.76 -22.73
C CYS A 88 7.04 -7.48 -23.25
N VAL A 89 6.26 -7.56 -24.33
CA VAL A 89 5.50 -6.42 -24.87
C VAL A 89 4.45 -5.95 -23.87
N CYS A 90 3.68 -6.87 -23.27
CA CYS A 90 2.72 -6.55 -22.21
C CYS A 90 3.37 -5.85 -21.03
N MET A 91 4.56 -6.29 -20.60
CA MET A 91 5.31 -5.62 -19.54
C MET A 91 5.59 -4.16 -19.89
N PHE A 92 6.07 -3.88 -21.11
CA PHE A 92 6.32 -2.52 -21.56
C PHE A 92 5.04 -1.67 -21.58
N ILE A 93 3.95 -2.23 -22.12
CA ILE A 93 2.63 -1.58 -22.14
C ILE A 93 2.18 -1.23 -20.72
N PHE A 94 2.28 -2.16 -19.77
CA PHE A 94 1.87 -1.92 -18.39
C PHE A 94 2.73 -0.85 -17.71
N MET A 95 4.04 -0.80 -17.99
CA MET A 95 4.92 0.26 -17.48
C MET A 95 4.54 1.63 -18.07
N CYS A 96 4.26 1.70 -19.37
CA CYS A 96 3.79 2.93 -20.02
C CYS A 96 2.45 3.41 -19.46
N LEU A 97 1.49 2.50 -19.27
CA LEU A 97 0.20 2.80 -18.65
C LEU A 97 0.39 3.29 -17.20
N ALA A 98 1.23 2.61 -16.41
CA ALA A 98 1.52 3.02 -15.04
C ALA A 98 2.10 4.46 -14.98
N TYR A 99 3.02 4.78 -15.90
CA TYR A 99 3.57 6.13 -16.02
C TYR A 99 2.49 7.15 -16.40
N TRP A 100 1.61 6.82 -17.35
CA TRP A 100 0.53 7.71 -17.77
C TRP A 100 -0.46 7.99 -16.64
N PHE A 101 -0.88 6.95 -15.90
CA PHE A 101 -1.73 7.10 -14.72
C PHE A 101 -1.03 7.90 -13.61
N SER A 102 0.27 7.71 -13.39
CA SER A 102 1.04 8.54 -12.44
C SER A 102 0.96 10.02 -12.80
N LYS A 103 1.10 10.36 -14.10
CA LYS A 103 0.96 11.74 -14.58
C LYS A 103 -0.47 12.29 -14.36
N LEU A 104 -1.50 11.47 -14.54
CA LEU A 104 -2.89 11.85 -14.27
C LEU A 104 -3.14 12.11 -12.78
N VAL A 105 -2.61 11.25 -11.90
CA VAL A 105 -2.72 11.45 -10.44
C VAL A 105 -2.06 12.76 -10.02
N THR A 106 -0.86 13.06 -10.53
CA THR A 106 -0.16 14.31 -10.22
C THR A 106 -0.96 15.53 -10.67
N LYS A 107 -1.55 15.50 -11.87
CA LYS A 107 -2.43 16.58 -12.36
C LYS A 107 -3.66 16.79 -11.46
N ILE A 108 -4.28 15.71 -10.99
CA ILE A 108 -5.44 15.77 -10.08
C ILE A 108 -5.02 16.38 -8.74
N ALA A 109 -3.88 15.95 -8.20
CA ALA A 109 -3.32 16.50 -6.97
C ALA A 109 -3.03 18.00 -7.09
N GLU A 110 -2.38 18.44 -8.18
CA GLU A 110 -2.10 19.86 -8.45
C GLU A 110 -3.38 20.70 -8.59
N LYS A 111 -4.41 20.17 -9.26
CA LYS A 111 -5.71 20.83 -9.38
C LYS A 111 -6.37 21.01 -8.00
N LYS A 112 -6.28 20.00 -7.13
CA LYS A 112 -6.77 20.07 -5.74
C LYS A 112 -5.97 21.04 -4.89
N VAL A 113 -4.64 21.00 -4.97
CA VAL A 113 -3.76 21.93 -4.24
C VAL A 113 -4.09 23.36 -4.60
N ARG A 114 -4.28 23.67 -5.90
CA ARG A 114 -4.72 25.01 -6.34
C ARG A 114 -6.06 25.44 -5.74
N LYS A 115 -7.05 24.53 -5.68
CA LYS A 115 -8.35 24.81 -5.02
C LYS A 115 -8.20 25.06 -3.51
N ILE A 116 -7.29 24.34 -2.85
CA ILE A 116 -7.02 24.50 -1.41
C ILE A 116 -6.33 25.84 -1.15
N VAL A 117 -5.31 26.18 -1.93
CA VAL A 117 -4.60 27.46 -1.83
C VAL A 117 -5.54 28.64 -2.10
N ALA A 118 -6.42 28.54 -3.09
CA ALA A 118 -7.41 29.59 -3.40
C ALA A 118 -8.45 29.81 -2.29
N LYS A 119 -8.66 28.83 -1.39
CA LYS A 119 -9.56 28.93 -0.23
C LYS A 119 -8.83 29.28 1.07
N SER A 120 -7.51 29.35 1.04
CA SER A 120 -6.68 29.70 2.20
C SER A 120 -6.92 31.14 2.63
N LYS A 121 -6.90 31.38 3.94
CA LYS A 121 -6.90 32.73 4.51
C LYS A 121 -5.49 33.34 4.65
N GLU A 122 -4.44 32.54 4.47
CA GLU A 122 -3.03 32.98 4.50
C GLU A 122 -2.44 33.00 3.09
N ASP A 123 -1.78 34.12 2.73
CA ASP A 123 -1.09 34.31 1.45
C ASP A 123 0.23 33.52 1.32
N ASN A 124 0.81 33.05 2.43
CA ASN A 124 2.14 32.40 2.48
C ASN A 124 2.10 30.88 2.73
N ILE A 125 1.16 30.16 2.12
CA ILE A 125 1.15 28.70 2.19
C ILE A 125 2.21 28.08 1.29
N LYS A 126 3.05 27.21 1.85
CA LYS A 126 4.02 26.41 1.09
C LYS A 126 3.31 25.36 0.24
N ILE A 127 3.10 25.65 -1.04
CA ILE A 127 2.45 24.76 -2.02
C ILE A 127 3.04 23.35 -2.00
N LYS A 128 4.38 23.22 -1.92
CA LYS A 128 5.07 21.92 -1.86
C LYS A 128 4.63 21.05 -0.68
N GLU A 129 4.35 21.66 0.47
CA GLU A 129 3.94 20.96 1.68
C GLU A 129 2.49 20.47 1.55
N VAL A 130 1.59 21.30 1.02
CA VAL A 130 0.20 20.92 0.73
C VAL A 130 0.13 19.80 -0.31
N THR A 131 0.91 19.88 -1.39
CA THR A 131 0.99 18.81 -2.40
C THR A 131 1.46 17.50 -1.79
N SER A 132 2.47 17.54 -0.91
CA SER A 132 2.96 16.34 -0.22
C SER A 132 1.89 15.72 0.67
N ILE A 133 1.14 16.52 1.42
CA ILE A 133 0.05 16.04 2.29
C ILE A 133 -1.09 15.45 1.47
N VAL A 134 -1.53 16.12 0.39
CA VAL A 134 -2.58 15.62 -0.50
C VAL A 134 -2.17 14.30 -1.16
N ASN A 135 -0.95 14.20 -1.68
CA ASN A 135 -0.43 12.97 -2.27
C ASN A 135 -0.33 11.84 -1.25
N THR A 136 0.13 12.14 -0.03
CA THR A 136 0.23 11.15 1.05
C THR A 136 -1.17 10.68 1.49
N CYS A 137 -2.15 11.58 1.54
CA CYS A 137 -3.54 11.24 1.85
C CYS A 137 -4.17 10.36 0.77
N MET A 138 -3.98 10.70 -0.51
CA MET A 138 -4.46 9.89 -1.64
C MET A 138 -3.81 8.51 -1.65
N LEU A 139 -2.50 8.43 -1.33
CA LEU A 139 -1.78 7.16 -1.23
C LEU A 139 -2.30 6.29 -0.08
N VAL A 140 -2.61 6.87 1.08
CA VAL A 140 -3.19 6.11 2.21
C VAL A 140 -4.56 5.57 1.83
N CYS A 141 -5.42 6.40 1.22
CA CYS A 141 -6.73 5.96 0.76
C CYS A 141 -6.64 4.84 -0.29
N SER A 142 -5.80 5.01 -1.33
CA SER A 142 -5.64 3.98 -2.37
C SER A 142 -5.07 2.68 -1.81
N SER A 143 -4.05 2.78 -0.96
CA SER A 143 -3.41 1.61 -0.36
C SER A 143 -4.34 0.87 0.60
N SER A 144 -5.24 1.59 1.29
CA SER A 144 -6.24 0.98 2.17
C SER A 144 -7.33 0.25 1.38
N VAL A 145 -7.79 0.83 0.26
CA VAL A 145 -8.78 0.17 -0.62
C VAL A 145 -8.19 -1.09 -1.23
N LEU A 146 -6.97 -1.02 -1.79
CA LEU A 146 -6.29 -2.20 -2.34
C LEU A 146 -6.00 -3.26 -1.27
N PHE A 147 -5.65 -2.85 -0.06
CA PHE A 147 -5.41 -3.78 1.04
C PHE A 147 -6.68 -4.59 1.36
N ILE A 148 -7.84 -3.94 1.47
CA ILE A 148 -9.12 -4.62 1.72
C ILE A 148 -9.43 -5.61 0.58
N LEU A 149 -9.20 -5.21 -0.67
CA LEU A 149 -9.42 -6.07 -1.83
C LEU A 149 -8.48 -7.29 -1.82
N PHE A 150 -7.19 -7.11 -1.51
CA PHE A 150 -6.24 -8.21 -1.44
C PHE A 150 -6.53 -9.16 -0.28
N VAL A 151 -6.90 -8.65 0.90
CA VAL A 151 -7.36 -9.49 2.01
C VAL A 151 -8.63 -10.27 1.64
N GLY A 152 -9.58 -9.63 0.96
CA GLY A 152 -10.77 -10.30 0.45
C GLY A 152 -10.43 -11.44 -0.52
N PHE A 153 -9.45 -11.22 -1.39
CA PHE A 153 -8.99 -12.25 -2.32
C PHE A 153 -8.16 -13.36 -1.62
N GLU A 154 -7.35 -13.02 -0.62
CA GLU A 154 -6.64 -13.99 0.22
C GLU A 154 -7.60 -14.92 0.96
N LEU A 155 -8.73 -14.41 1.47
CA LEU A 155 -9.75 -15.22 2.12
C LEU A 155 -10.34 -16.29 1.19
N VAL A 156 -10.40 -16.01 -0.11
CA VAL A 156 -10.92 -16.94 -1.13
C VAL A 156 -9.84 -17.91 -1.59
N VAL A 157 -8.63 -17.41 -1.83
CA VAL A 157 -7.53 -18.21 -2.40
C VAL A 157 -6.86 -19.07 -1.35
N TYR A 158 -6.48 -18.51 -0.20
CA TYR A 158 -5.69 -19.22 0.80
C TYR A 158 -5.96 -18.66 2.20
N ARG A 159 -7.02 -19.17 2.83
CA ARG A 159 -7.53 -18.69 4.11
C ARG A 159 -6.51 -18.72 5.25
N ASP A 160 -5.65 -19.74 5.32
CA ASP A 160 -4.72 -19.90 6.45
C ASP A 160 -3.63 -18.83 6.47
N LEU A 161 -3.27 -18.30 5.30
CA LEU A 161 -2.36 -17.16 5.16
C LEU A 161 -2.92 -15.88 5.81
N VAL A 162 -4.24 -15.74 5.91
CA VAL A 162 -4.88 -14.59 6.55
C VAL A 162 -4.58 -14.52 8.05
N TYR A 163 -4.42 -15.66 8.73
CA TYR A 163 -4.03 -15.68 10.14
C TYR A 163 -2.62 -15.11 10.35
N ILE A 164 -1.69 -15.45 9.45
CA ILE A 164 -0.32 -14.93 9.46
C ILE A 164 -0.33 -13.41 9.22
N LEU A 165 -1.15 -12.96 8.26
CA LEU A 165 -1.34 -11.53 8.02
C LEU A 165 -1.91 -10.81 9.26
N LEU A 166 -2.87 -11.42 9.96
CA LEU A 166 -3.52 -10.84 11.14
C LEU A 166 -2.55 -10.66 12.32
N VAL A 167 -1.71 -11.66 12.60
CA VAL A 167 -0.66 -11.56 13.62
C VAL A 167 0.28 -10.39 13.34
N VAL A 168 0.61 -10.15 12.07
CA VAL A 168 1.52 -9.05 11.70
C VAL A 168 0.84 -7.70 11.56
N LEU A 169 -0.45 -7.64 11.27
CA LEU A 169 -1.23 -6.42 11.47
C LEU A 169 -1.17 -5.99 12.94
N LEU A 170 -1.27 -6.94 13.88
CA LEU A 170 -1.12 -6.67 15.30
C LEU A 170 0.31 -6.21 15.65
N VAL A 171 1.35 -6.84 15.11
CA VAL A 171 2.76 -6.39 15.30
C VAL A 171 2.99 -5.00 14.68
N SER A 172 2.50 -4.75 13.47
CA SER A 172 2.64 -3.45 12.80
C SER A 172 1.88 -2.37 13.56
N PHE A 173 0.71 -2.69 14.09
CA PHE A 173 -0.09 -1.79 14.90
C PHE A 173 0.58 -1.49 16.25
N THR A 174 1.11 -2.49 16.95
CA THR A 174 1.84 -2.29 18.21
C THR A 174 3.11 -1.46 18.01
N VAL A 175 3.84 -1.67 16.91
CA VAL A 175 4.99 -0.86 16.51
C VAL A 175 4.61 0.58 16.20
N LEU A 176 3.54 0.79 15.41
CA LEU A 176 2.99 2.12 15.14
C LEU A 176 2.60 2.85 16.43
N LEU A 177 2.00 2.11 17.38
CA LEU A 177 1.57 2.60 18.67
C LEU A 177 2.76 2.93 19.58
N ALA A 178 3.83 2.16 19.52
CA ALA A 178 5.06 2.41 20.26
C ALA A 178 5.86 3.61 19.68
N GLU A 179 5.86 3.78 18.35
CA GLU A 179 6.47 4.91 17.65
C GLU A 179 5.74 6.23 17.98
N LYS A 180 4.41 6.27 17.86
CA LYS A 180 3.60 7.47 18.18
C LYS A 180 3.71 7.90 19.64
N ASN A 181 3.98 6.96 20.55
CA ASN A 181 4.13 7.24 21.97
C ASN A 181 5.57 7.58 22.39
N GLY A 182 6.53 7.57 21.46
CA GLY A 182 7.94 7.82 21.75
C GLY A 182 8.54 6.85 22.76
N LYS A 183 7.92 5.68 23.00
CA LYS A 183 8.31 4.71 24.03
C LYS A 183 9.42 3.77 23.58
N LEU A 184 9.68 3.68 22.28
CA LEU A 184 10.84 2.98 21.74
C LEU A 184 12.03 3.95 21.72
N SER A 185 13.01 3.71 22.60
CA SER A 185 14.30 4.40 22.62
C SER A 185 15.02 4.38 21.25
N VAL A 186 14.77 3.33 20.46
CA VAL A 186 15.26 3.15 19.07
C VAL A 186 14.70 4.20 18.09
N PHE A 187 13.55 4.81 18.39
CA PHE A 187 12.95 5.90 17.60
C PHE A 187 13.27 7.29 18.16
N GLN A 188 13.54 7.40 19.47
CA GLN A 188 14.01 8.66 20.08
C GLN A 188 15.45 8.97 19.65
N ALA A 189 16.31 7.95 19.56
CA ALA A 189 17.55 8.04 18.82
C ALA A 189 17.20 8.02 17.34
N LYS A 190 17.46 9.09 16.58
CA LYS A 190 17.12 9.28 15.15
C LYS A 190 17.76 8.25 14.16
N VAL A 191 18.08 7.03 14.59
CA VAL A 191 18.92 6.08 13.85
C VAL A 191 18.15 5.38 12.72
N VAL A 192 16.84 5.15 12.87
CA VAL A 192 16.06 4.42 11.85
C VAL A 192 14.80 5.20 11.44
N PRO A 193 14.67 5.60 10.16
CA PRO A 193 13.47 6.26 9.68
C PRO A 193 12.28 5.27 9.61
N PRO A 194 11.03 5.74 9.89
CA PRO A 194 9.84 4.90 10.04
C PRO A 194 9.59 3.95 8.85
N TYR A 195 9.82 4.45 7.63
CA TYR A 195 9.62 3.68 6.41
C TYR A 195 10.55 2.47 6.28
N LYS A 196 11.76 2.51 6.86
CA LYS A 196 12.68 1.37 6.85
C LYS A 196 12.19 0.29 7.80
N LEU A 197 11.66 0.68 8.96
CA LEU A 197 11.19 -0.24 9.98
C LEU A 197 9.92 -0.99 9.55
N PHE A 198 8.90 -0.27 9.06
CA PHE A 198 7.70 -0.90 8.51
C PHE A 198 8.00 -1.78 7.29
N ARG A 199 8.95 -1.37 6.43
CA ARG A 199 9.41 -2.21 5.31
C ARG A 199 10.14 -3.47 5.78
N GLY A 200 10.89 -3.39 6.88
CA GLY A 200 11.52 -4.53 7.53
C GLY A 200 10.48 -5.55 8.02
N ILE A 201 9.43 -5.07 8.71
CA ILE A 201 8.31 -5.91 9.17
C ILE A 201 7.60 -6.58 7.98
N ALA A 202 7.31 -5.83 6.91
CA ALA A 202 6.68 -6.39 5.72
C ALA A 202 7.55 -7.46 5.03
N ARG A 203 8.87 -7.26 4.98
CA ARG A 203 9.81 -8.28 4.44
C ARG A 203 9.87 -9.52 5.32
N PHE A 204 9.88 -9.33 6.64
CA PHE A 204 9.85 -10.43 7.59
C PHE A 204 8.55 -11.25 7.43
N LEU A 205 7.40 -10.59 7.23
CA LEU A 205 6.14 -11.29 6.90
C LEU A 205 6.33 -12.14 5.65
N PHE A 206 6.80 -11.54 4.55
CA PHE A 206 6.94 -12.26 3.30
C PHE A 206 7.79 -13.54 3.44
N ILE A 207 8.90 -13.44 4.17
CA ILE A 207 9.78 -14.59 4.44
C ILE A 207 9.07 -15.61 5.34
N GLY A 208 8.42 -15.17 6.43
CA GLY A 208 7.69 -16.05 7.33
C GLY A 208 6.56 -16.81 6.63
N SER A 209 5.80 -16.13 5.77
CA SER A 209 4.74 -16.73 4.97
C SER A 209 5.27 -17.68 3.91
N PHE A 210 6.42 -17.38 3.30
CA PHE A 210 7.09 -18.33 2.41
C PHE A 210 7.49 -19.61 3.14
N LEU A 211 8.12 -19.48 4.32
CA LEU A 211 8.51 -20.63 5.14
C LEU A 211 7.30 -21.45 5.61
N PHE A 212 6.21 -20.78 5.99
CA PHE A 212 4.96 -21.44 6.34
C PHE A 212 4.39 -22.23 5.16
N ILE A 213 4.36 -21.64 3.96
CA ILE A 213 3.89 -22.34 2.75
C ILE A 213 4.76 -23.57 2.47
N VAL A 214 6.08 -23.45 2.59
CA VAL A 214 7.01 -24.57 2.39
C VAL A 214 6.77 -25.67 3.43
N TYR A 215 6.57 -25.30 4.70
CA TYR A 215 6.23 -26.24 5.76
C TYR A 215 4.89 -26.94 5.50
N ASP A 216 3.86 -26.19 5.10
CA ASP A 216 2.52 -26.74 4.88
C ASP A 216 2.49 -27.73 3.71
N VAL A 217 3.26 -27.47 2.65
CA VAL A 217 3.37 -28.38 1.50
C VAL A 217 4.22 -29.60 1.80
N LEU A 218 5.35 -29.44 2.51
CA LEU A 218 6.30 -30.54 2.73
C LEU A 218 5.96 -31.41 3.94
N VAL A 219 5.37 -30.85 4.99
CA VAL A 219 5.15 -31.54 6.27
C VAL A 219 3.68 -31.89 6.46
N ASN A 220 2.76 -30.98 6.15
CA ASN A 220 1.33 -31.24 6.29
C ASN A 220 0.73 -31.92 5.05
N GLU A 221 1.53 -32.14 4.00
CA GLU A 221 1.15 -32.79 2.73
C GLU A 221 -0.16 -32.26 2.14
N VAL A 222 -0.42 -30.96 2.32
CA VAL A 222 -1.66 -30.37 1.83
C VAL A 222 -1.60 -30.30 0.30
N ASN A 223 -2.48 -31.05 -0.37
CA ASN A 223 -2.65 -31.01 -1.82
C ASN A 223 -3.25 -29.66 -2.26
N ARG A 224 -2.43 -28.62 -2.24
CA ARG A 224 -2.76 -27.29 -2.79
C ARG A 224 -2.23 -27.19 -4.21
N SER A 225 -2.97 -26.49 -5.07
CA SER A 225 -2.47 -26.23 -6.43
C SER A 225 -1.26 -25.29 -6.37
N PHE A 226 -0.27 -25.51 -7.23
CA PHE A 226 0.92 -24.64 -7.32
C PHE A 226 0.54 -23.17 -7.59
N ILE A 227 -0.56 -22.95 -8.31
CA ILE A 227 -1.10 -21.61 -8.59
C ILE A 227 -1.61 -20.95 -7.30
N GLU A 228 -2.35 -21.68 -6.46
CA GLU A 228 -2.86 -21.18 -5.16
C GLU A 228 -1.73 -20.75 -4.24
N LEU A 229 -0.65 -21.53 -4.16
CA LEU A 229 0.53 -21.20 -3.37
C LEU A 229 1.23 -19.92 -3.85
N ILE A 230 1.44 -19.79 -5.16
CA ILE A 230 2.05 -18.58 -5.76
C ILE A 230 1.17 -17.36 -5.54
N VAL A 231 -0.13 -17.48 -5.83
CA VAL A 231 -1.07 -16.36 -5.70
C VAL A 231 -1.18 -15.94 -4.23
N GLY A 232 -1.30 -16.88 -3.30
CA GLY A 232 -1.30 -16.60 -1.86
C GLY A 232 -0.04 -15.86 -1.40
N LEU A 233 1.14 -16.32 -1.83
CA LEU A 233 2.41 -15.66 -1.50
C LEU A 233 2.52 -14.25 -2.09
N VAL A 234 2.05 -14.05 -3.33
CA VAL A 234 2.01 -12.73 -3.96
C VAL A 234 1.08 -11.79 -3.20
N LEU A 235 -0.11 -12.25 -2.84
CA LEU A 235 -1.09 -11.43 -2.13
C LEU A 235 -0.55 -10.99 -0.76
N ILE A 236 -0.03 -11.92 0.03
CA ILE A 236 0.55 -11.60 1.34
C ILE A 236 1.65 -10.55 1.24
N ARG A 237 2.52 -10.67 0.22
CA ARG A 237 3.58 -9.71 -0.03
C ARG A 237 3.00 -8.33 -0.30
N GLN A 238 1.94 -8.24 -1.09
CA GLN A 238 1.31 -6.97 -1.42
C GLN A 238 0.56 -6.39 -0.23
N SER A 239 -0.25 -7.19 0.46
CA SER A 239 -1.00 -6.80 1.64
C SER A 239 -0.06 -6.20 2.70
N SER A 240 1.07 -6.84 2.99
CA SER A 240 2.03 -6.29 3.96
C SER A 240 2.81 -5.08 3.49
N MET A 241 3.16 -4.99 2.20
CA MET A 241 3.78 -3.78 1.65
C MET A 241 2.80 -2.58 1.68
N LEU A 242 1.50 -2.81 1.46
CA LEU A 242 0.46 -1.80 1.58
C LEU A 242 0.29 -1.36 3.03
N VAL A 243 0.25 -2.28 3.99
CA VAL A 243 0.23 -1.96 5.43
C VAL A 243 1.43 -1.09 5.82
N ALA A 244 2.64 -1.47 5.39
CA ALA A 244 3.84 -0.68 5.66
C ALA A 244 3.78 0.73 5.04
N SER A 245 3.22 0.85 3.82
CA SER A 245 2.98 2.14 3.17
C SER A 245 2.00 3.00 3.95
N VAL A 246 0.87 2.43 4.40
CA VAL A 246 -0.14 3.11 5.22
C VAL A 246 0.45 3.57 6.55
N CYS A 247 1.07 2.68 7.31
CA CYS A 247 1.66 3.01 8.61
C CYS A 247 2.72 4.11 8.50
N SER A 248 3.66 3.98 7.56
CA SER A 248 4.71 5.00 7.37
C SER A 248 4.17 6.35 6.88
N SER A 249 3.09 6.34 6.10
CA SER A 249 2.42 7.56 5.62
C SER A 249 1.61 8.25 6.71
N LEU A 250 0.95 7.48 7.58
CA LEU A 250 0.24 8.01 8.75
C LEU A 250 1.20 8.68 9.75
N VAL A 251 2.40 8.13 9.95
CA VAL A 251 3.45 8.77 10.77
C VAL A 251 3.92 10.10 10.17
N LYS A 252 4.01 10.19 8.82
CA LYS A 252 4.34 11.45 8.14
C LYS A 252 3.24 12.50 8.29
N LEU A 253 1.98 12.08 8.24
CA LEU A 253 0.79 12.94 8.37
C LEU A 253 0.54 13.44 9.81
N ASP A 254 1.22 12.90 10.82
CA ASP A 254 1.10 13.33 12.22
C ASP A 254 1.90 14.61 12.54
N LYS A 255 2.81 15.00 11.64
CA LYS A 255 3.75 16.12 11.84
C LYS A 255 3.19 17.52 11.52
N PRO A 256 2.25 17.73 10.56
CA PRO A 256 1.77 19.06 10.19
C PRO A 256 0.42 19.48 10.82
N LEU A 257 0.18 19.22 12.11
CA LEU A 257 -1.08 19.61 12.80
C LEU A 257 -1.40 21.12 12.66
N ASN A 258 -0.38 21.97 12.60
CA ASN A 258 -0.49 23.43 12.42
C ASN A 258 -1.09 23.84 11.05
N LEU A 259 -1.04 22.96 10.05
CA LEU A 259 -1.46 23.29 8.68
C LEU A 259 -2.99 23.19 8.51
N MET A 260 -3.67 22.34 9.28
CA MET A 260 -5.14 22.29 9.32
C MET A 260 -5.76 23.58 9.87
N PHE A 261 -5.16 24.13 10.92
CA PHE A 261 -5.58 25.40 11.51
C PHE A 261 -5.40 26.55 10.51
N LYS A 262 -4.28 26.57 9.78
CA LYS A 262 -4.02 27.55 8.71
C LYS A 262 -4.99 27.45 7.52
N LEU A 263 -5.51 26.25 7.25
CA LEU A 263 -6.49 25.99 6.19
C LEU A 263 -7.96 26.25 6.60
N GLY A 264 -8.21 26.69 7.84
CA GLY A 264 -9.56 27.09 8.28
C GLY A 264 -10.57 25.95 8.41
N VAL A 265 -10.11 24.70 8.59
CA VAL A 265 -10.99 23.55 8.82
C VAL A 265 -11.47 23.58 10.28
N PRO A 266 -12.78 23.74 10.56
CA PRO A 266 -13.29 23.78 11.94
C PRO A 266 -13.18 22.39 12.61
N LYS A 267 -13.05 22.41 13.95
CA LYS A 267 -13.01 21.22 14.82
C LYS A 267 -14.18 20.27 14.59
#